data_AF-A0A199W3N9-F1
#
_entry.id   AF-A0A199W3N9-F1
#
_cell.length_a   1.000
_cell.length_b   1.000
_cell.length_c   1.000
_cell.angle_alpha   90.00
_cell.angle_beta   90.00
_cell.angle_gamma   90.00
#
_symmetry.space_group_name_H-M   'P 1'
#
loop_
_entity.id
_entity.type
_entity.pdbx_description
1 polymer ?
#
loop_
_entity_poly.entity_id
_entity_poly.type
_entity_poly.pdbx_seq_one_letter_code
_entity_poly.pdbx_strand_id
1 'polypeptide(L)'
;MGTLNMLGLSKRIGARFLLTSTSEVYGDPLEHPQKETYWGNVNPIGVRSCYDEGKRTAETLTMDYHRGADVEVRIARIFNTYGPRMCIDDGRVVSNFVAQVDGLVALMEGDHIGPFNLGNPGEFTMLELAKVVKETIDPSATIEFRPNTADDPHMRKPDITKAKQLLNWEPKISLREGLPLMVTDFRQRVLSEQS
;
A
#
# COMPACT_ATOMS: atom_id res chain seq x y z
N MET A 1 -4.32 8.34 -17.94
CA MET A 1 -3.38 9.21 -18.69
C MET A 1 -1.96 9.22 -18.10
N GLY A 2 -1.77 9.43 -16.78
CA GLY A 2 -0.42 9.47 -16.18
C GLY A 2 0.46 8.24 -16.45
N THR A 3 -0.07 7.02 -16.22
CA THR A 3 0.66 5.77 -16.45
C THR A 3 1.12 5.60 -17.90
N LEU A 4 0.25 5.91 -18.88
CA LEU A 4 0.58 5.84 -20.30
C LEU A 4 1.77 6.74 -20.67
N ASN A 5 1.79 7.97 -20.15
CA ASN A 5 2.86 8.91 -20.44
C ASN A 5 4.21 8.41 -19.89
N MET A 6 4.23 7.87 -18.68
CA MET A 6 5.46 7.36 -18.06
C MET A 6 5.93 6.07 -18.74
N LEU A 7 5.03 5.16 -19.09
CA LEU A 7 5.37 3.97 -19.88
C LEU A 7 5.89 4.36 -21.28
N GLY A 8 5.29 5.37 -21.91
CA GLY A 8 5.76 5.92 -23.17
C GLY A 8 7.15 6.54 -23.07
N LEU A 9 7.46 7.22 -21.96
CA LEU A 9 8.79 7.73 -21.68
C LEU A 9 9.79 6.58 -21.46
N SER A 10 9.46 5.63 -20.59
CA SER A 10 10.26 4.43 -20.31
C SER A 10 10.63 3.68 -21.59
N LYS A 11 9.66 3.48 -22.49
CA LYS A 11 9.89 2.91 -23.81
C LYS A 11 10.90 3.71 -24.64
N ARG A 12 10.79 5.05 -24.66
CA ARG A 12 11.65 5.92 -25.49
C ARG A 12 13.09 5.95 -25.03
N ILE A 13 13.33 5.86 -23.73
CA ILE A 13 14.68 6.01 -23.15
C ILE A 13 15.27 4.69 -22.63
N GLY A 14 14.53 3.57 -22.73
CA GLY A 14 14.97 2.27 -22.22
C GLY A 14 15.01 2.20 -20.68
N ALA A 15 14.16 2.96 -19.99
CA ALA A 15 14.13 2.96 -18.52
C ALA A 15 13.20 1.87 -17.97
N ARG A 16 13.63 1.21 -16.90
CA ARG A 16 12.80 0.33 -16.08
C ARG A 16 11.70 1.13 -15.38
N PHE A 17 10.48 0.62 -15.40
CA PHE A 17 9.29 1.26 -14.83
C PHE A 17 8.72 0.47 -13.66
N LEU A 18 8.57 1.09 -12.50
CA LEU A 18 7.87 0.49 -11.35
C LEU A 18 6.52 1.17 -11.15
N LEU A 19 5.45 0.38 -11.21
CA LEU A 19 4.10 0.81 -10.85
C LEU A 19 3.84 0.58 -9.37
N THR A 20 3.52 1.65 -8.65
CA THR A 20 2.93 1.56 -7.31
C THR A 20 1.42 1.33 -7.42
N SER A 21 1.03 0.07 -7.42
CA SER A 21 -0.36 -0.38 -7.34
C SER A 21 -0.82 -0.42 -5.87
N THR A 22 -1.94 -1.09 -5.59
CA THR A 22 -2.62 -1.07 -4.30
C THR A 22 -3.35 -2.39 -4.04
N SER A 23 -3.56 -2.73 -2.77
CA SER A 23 -4.46 -3.83 -2.37
C SER A 23 -5.92 -3.61 -2.78
N GLU A 24 -6.34 -2.37 -3.10
CA GLU A 24 -7.69 -2.09 -3.62
C GLU A 24 -8.01 -2.81 -4.93
N VAL A 25 -6.99 -3.23 -5.70
CA VAL A 25 -7.22 -4.02 -6.93
C VAL A 25 -7.88 -5.37 -6.64
N TYR A 26 -7.83 -5.84 -5.38
CA TYR A 26 -8.53 -7.03 -4.90
C TYR A 26 -9.99 -6.77 -4.48
N GLY A 27 -10.37 -5.49 -4.29
CA GLY A 27 -11.73 -5.08 -3.93
C GLY A 27 -12.19 -5.56 -2.56
N ASP A 28 -13.37 -6.18 -2.53
CA ASP A 28 -13.94 -6.89 -1.38
C ASP A 28 -13.68 -8.40 -1.53
N PRO A 29 -12.53 -8.90 -1.05
CA PRO A 29 -12.00 -10.19 -1.43
C PRO A 29 -12.84 -11.36 -0.88
N LEU A 30 -13.07 -12.36 -1.73
CA LEU A 30 -13.69 -13.63 -1.35
C LEU A 30 -12.66 -14.68 -0.91
N GLU A 31 -11.37 -14.35 -1.01
CA GLU A 31 -10.23 -15.20 -0.64
C GLU A 31 -9.40 -14.53 0.46
N HIS A 32 -8.88 -15.33 1.40
CA HIS A 32 -8.06 -14.85 2.51
C HIS A 32 -6.98 -15.87 2.88
N PRO A 33 -5.67 -15.51 2.92
CA PRO A 33 -5.09 -14.21 2.54
C PRO A 33 -5.15 -13.97 1.02
N GLN A 34 -4.97 -12.72 0.59
CA GLN A 34 -4.97 -12.35 -0.83
C GLN A 34 -3.60 -12.60 -1.46
N LYS A 35 -3.54 -13.54 -2.41
CA LYS A 35 -2.38 -13.83 -3.26
C LYS A 35 -2.41 -13.01 -4.54
N GLU A 36 -1.26 -12.81 -5.18
CA GLU A 36 -1.18 -12.05 -6.43
C GLU A 36 -1.97 -12.67 -7.59
N THR A 37 -2.26 -13.97 -7.50
CA THR A 37 -3.08 -14.71 -8.47
C THR A 37 -4.57 -14.41 -8.37
N TYR A 38 -5.04 -13.86 -7.25
CA TYR A 38 -6.45 -13.52 -7.06
C TYR A 38 -6.84 -12.33 -7.96
N TRP A 39 -7.94 -12.46 -8.70
CA TRP A 39 -8.37 -11.44 -9.66
C TRP A 39 -9.02 -10.21 -9.04
N GLY A 40 -9.51 -10.33 -7.81
CA GLY A 40 -10.28 -9.28 -7.15
C GLY A 40 -11.77 -9.37 -7.39
N ASN A 41 -12.54 -8.80 -6.47
CA ASN A 41 -13.98 -8.64 -6.53
C ASN A 41 -14.31 -7.15 -6.35
N VAL A 42 -14.36 -6.43 -7.45
CA VAL A 42 -14.40 -4.96 -7.49
C VAL A 42 -15.67 -4.51 -8.21
N ASN A 43 -16.34 -3.48 -7.68
CA ASN A 43 -17.48 -2.85 -8.33
C ASN A 43 -17.00 -1.74 -9.29
N PRO A 44 -17.17 -1.90 -10.61
CA PRO A 44 -16.61 -0.95 -11.60
C PRO A 44 -17.36 0.39 -11.67
N ILE A 45 -18.54 0.52 -11.05
CA ILE A 45 -19.37 1.74 -11.09
C ILE A 45 -19.66 2.31 -9.69
N GLY A 46 -19.10 1.72 -8.63
CA GLY A 46 -19.24 2.20 -7.26
C GLY A 46 -18.48 3.51 -7.03
N VAL A 47 -18.72 4.17 -5.89
CA VAL A 47 -18.10 5.46 -5.56
C VAL A 47 -16.56 5.41 -5.47
N ARG A 48 -16.00 4.22 -5.19
CA ARG A 48 -14.55 3.96 -5.14
C ARG A 48 -13.94 3.60 -6.50
N SER A 49 -14.76 3.34 -7.51
CA SER A 49 -14.31 2.72 -8.77
C SER A 49 -13.29 3.56 -9.53
N CYS A 50 -13.33 4.89 -9.38
CA CYS A 50 -12.38 5.80 -10.01
C CYS A 50 -10.93 5.50 -9.59
N TYR A 51 -10.72 5.07 -8.35
CA TYR A 51 -9.42 4.67 -7.84
C TYR A 51 -9.12 3.20 -8.15
N ASP A 52 -10.07 2.32 -7.83
CA ASP A 52 -9.88 0.86 -7.91
C ASP A 52 -9.66 0.41 -9.36
N GLU A 53 -10.57 0.77 -10.27
CA GLU A 53 -10.43 0.48 -11.69
C GLU A 53 -9.31 1.29 -12.35
N GLY A 54 -9.03 2.49 -11.83
CA GLY A 54 -7.89 3.29 -12.26
C GLY A 54 -6.56 2.55 -12.05
N LYS A 55 -6.39 1.89 -10.90
CA LYS A 55 -5.20 1.09 -10.58
C LYS A 55 -5.16 -0.24 -11.32
N ARG A 56 -6.30 -0.93 -11.47
CA ARG A 56 -6.40 -2.16 -12.29
C ARG A 56 -6.05 -1.91 -13.76
N THR A 57 -6.57 -0.82 -14.33
CA THR A 57 -6.23 -0.38 -15.69
C THR A 57 -4.74 -0.04 -15.80
N ALA A 58 -4.15 0.61 -14.79
CA ALA A 58 -2.72 0.89 -14.78
C ALA A 58 -1.86 -0.40 -14.81
N GLU A 59 -2.22 -1.43 -14.04
CA GLU A 59 -1.53 -2.74 -14.10
C GLU A 59 -1.63 -3.38 -15.49
N THR A 60 -2.80 -3.30 -16.10
CA THR A 60 -3.05 -3.83 -17.47
C THR A 60 -2.12 -3.16 -18.47
N LEU A 61 -2.08 -1.82 -18.47
CA LEU A 61 -1.22 -1.04 -19.35
C LEU A 61 0.26 -1.35 -19.13
N THR A 62 0.69 -1.47 -17.88
CA THR A 62 2.07 -1.81 -17.55
C THR A 62 2.47 -3.18 -18.14
N MET A 63 1.60 -4.18 -18.01
CA MET A 63 1.86 -5.51 -18.57
C MET A 63 1.76 -5.54 -20.11
N ASP A 64 0.92 -4.72 -20.73
CA ASP A 64 0.84 -4.59 -22.19
C ASP A 64 2.12 -3.97 -22.77
N TYR A 65 2.67 -2.94 -22.13
CA TYR A 65 3.95 -2.35 -22.56
C TYR A 65 5.11 -3.33 -22.43
N HIS A 66 5.10 -4.17 -21.41
CA HIS A 66 6.07 -5.26 -21.29
C HIS A 66 5.93 -6.27 -22.44
N ARG A 67 4.73 -6.80 -22.68
CA ARG A 67 4.49 -7.79 -23.75
C ARG A 67 4.69 -7.27 -25.17
N GLY A 68 4.26 -6.04 -25.42
CA GLY A 68 4.18 -5.47 -26.78
C GLY A 68 5.31 -4.51 -27.14
N ALA A 69 6.08 -4.02 -26.17
CA ALA A 69 7.15 -3.05 -26.39
C ALA A 69 8.43 -3.35 -25.58
N ASP A 70 8.51 -4.52 -24.96
CA ASP A 70 9.67 -5.00 -24.18
C ASP A 70 10.14 -4.02 -23.11
N VAL A 71 9.22 -3.22 -22.57
CA VAL A 71 9.54 -2.33 -21.45
C VAL A 71 9.76 -3.19 -20.21
N GLU A 72 10.89 -2.97 -19.53
CA GLU A 72 11.12 -3.58 -18.23
C GLU A 72 10.16 -2.97 -17.20
N VAL A 73 9.30 -3.80 -16.62
CA VAL A 73 8.27 -3.35 -15.67
C VAL A 73 8.28 -4.11 -14.36
N ARG A 74 7.90 -3.42 -13.29
CA ARG A 74 7.66 -3.98 -11.94
C ARG A 74 6.32 -3.47 -11.42
N ILE A 75 5.60 -4.30 -10.68
CA ILE A 75 4.31 -3.93 -10.09
C ILE A 75 4.33 -4.26 -8.60
N ALA A 76 4.20 -3.25 -7.74
CA ALA A 76 4.05 -3.43 -6.30
C ALA A 76 2.59 -3.19 -5.91
N ARG A 77 1.90 -4.21 -5.40
CA ARG A 77 0.58 -4.08 -4.79
C ARG A 77 0.76 -3.78 -3.31
N ILE A 78 0.65 -2.49 -2.98
CA ILE A 78 0.87 -1.98 -1.63
C ILE A 78 -0.36 -2.22 -0.77
N PHE A 79 -0.20 -2.92 0.33
CA PHE A 79 -1.21 -3.05 1.38
C PHE A 79 -1.04 -1.94 2.41
N ASN A 80 -2.11 -1.69 3.17
CA ASN A 80 -2.15 -0.67 4.21
C ASN A 80 -0.85 -0.64 5.01
N THR A 81 -0.29 0.55 4.99
CA THR A 81 1.04 0.97 5.44
C THR A 81 0.76 1.76 6.75
N TYR A 82 1.63 1.93 7.78
CA TYR A 82 1.66 2.92 8.94
C TYR A 82 3.04 3.65 9.37
N GLY A 83 3.29 4.98 9.32
CA GLY A 83 4.65 5.56 9.61
C GLY A 83 4.90 7.10 9.42
N PRO A 84 6.16 7.61 9.59
CA PRO A 84 6.51 9.06 9.65
C PRO A 84 6.58 9.79 8.27
N ARG A 85 6.49 11.14 8.27
CA ARG A 85 6.38 12.06 7.10
C ARG A 85 5.03 12.11 6.36
N MET A 86 3.93 11.79 7.04
CA MET A 86 2.59 11.87 6.47
C MET A 86 2.05 13.30 6.35
N CYS A 87 1.18 13.53 5.36
CA CYS A 87 0.34 14.73 5.28
C CYS A 87 -0.61 14.78 6.49
N ILE A 88 -0.70 15.95 7.14
CA ILE A 88 -1.48 16.14 8.38
C ILE A 88 -3.00 16.05 8.10
N ASP A 89 -3.44 16.38 6.89
CA ASP A 89 -4.86 16.44 6.49
C ASP A 89 -5.35 15.19 5.74
N ASP A 90 -4.52 14.14 5.65
CA ASP A 90 -4.94 12.90 4.99
C ASP A 90 -5.85 12.11 5.94
N GLY A 91 -7.17 12.27 5.81
CA GLY A 91 -8.20 11.57 6.60
C GLY A 91 -8.22 10.04 6.47
N ARG A 92 -7.19 9.44 5.86
CA ARG A 92 -6.97 7.99 5.80
C ARG A 92 -6.11 7.56 7.00
N VAL A 93 -6.46 6.43 7.59
CA VAL A 93 -5.71 5.83 8.70
C VAL A 93 -4.31 5.44 8.21
N VAL A 94 -3.36 6.33 8.50
CA VAL A 94 -1.96 6.15 8.90
C VAL A 94 -1.11 5.28 7.95
N SER A 95 -0.04 5.79 7.27
CA SER A 95 0.78 5.13 6.19
C SER A 95 2.32 4.98 6.45
N ASN A 96 2.92 3.77 6.30
CA ASN A 96 4.31 3.31 6.64
C ASN A 96 5.19 3.38 5.41
N PHE A 97 5.27 4.57 4.83
CA PHE A 97 6.04 4.70 3.60
C PHE A 97 7.47 4.17 3.78
N VAL A 98 8.01 4.20 5.01
CA VAL A 98 9.37 3.75 5.38
C VAL A 98 9.55 2.22 5.32
N ALA A 99 8.68 1.40 5.92
CA ALA A 99 8.92 -0.05 5.98
C ALA A 99 8.79 -0.78 4.63
N GLN A 100 8.11 -0.16 3.65
CA GLN A 100 7.94 -0.74 2.32
C GLN A 100 8.99 -0.24 1.31
N VAL A 101 9.81 0.77 1.64
CA VAL A 101 10.87 1.27 0.73
C VAL A 101 11.82 0.15 0.32
N ASP A 102 12.31 -0.63 1.29
CA ASP A 102 13.23 -1.74 1.01
C ASP A 102 12.62 -2.75 0.04
N GLY A 103 11.31 -2.99 0.13
CA GLY A 103 10.60 -3.91 -0.77
C GLY A 103 10.44 -3.33 -2.18
N LEU A 104 10.20 -2.03 -2.29
CA LEU A 104 10.15 -1.32 -3.58
C LEU A 104 11.53 -1.30 -4.25
N VAL A 105 12.61 -1.07 -3.49
CA VAL A 105 13.98 -1.09 -4.00
C VAL A 105 14.37 -2.49 -4.44
N ALA A 106 14.15 -3.51 -3.59
CA ALA A 106 14.43 -4.90 -3.94
C ALA A 106 13.67 -5.35 -5.20
N LEU A 107 12.40 -4.94 -5.34
CA LEU A 107 11.62 -5.22 -6.55
C LEU A 107 12.16 -4.47 -7.78
N MET A 108 12.58 -3.21 -7.61
CA MET A 108 13.14 -2.40 -8.70
C MET A 108 14.47 -2.96 -9.20
N GLU A 109 15.31 -3.47 -8.30
CA GLU A 109 16.62 -4.04 -8.64
C GLU A 109 16.51 -5.47 -9.19
N GLY A 110 15.57 -6.28 -8.71
CA GLY A 110 15.39 -7.66 -9.15
C GLY A 110 14.83 -7.80 -10.57
N ASP A 111 14.91 -9.00 -11.16
CA ASP A 111 14.50 -9.30 -12.54
C ASP A 111 13.06 -9.80 -12.69
N HIS A 112 12.33 -9.93 -11.57
CA HIS A 112 11.00 -10.50 -11.57
C HIS A 112 9.95 -9.56 -12.19
N ILE A 113 9.21 -10.08 -13.16
CA ILE A 113 8.11 -9.37 -13.81
C ILE A 113 6.78 -9.70 -13.12
N GLY A 114 5.90 -8.71 -13.07
CA GLY A 114 4.54 -8.86 -12.56
C GLY A 114 4.33 -8.36 -11.13
N PRO A 115 3.13 -8.60 -10.57
CA PRO A 115 2.75 -8.05 -9.27
C PRO A 115 3.44 -8.77 -8.11
N PHE A 116 3.77 -7.99 -7.09
CA PHE A 116 4.22 -8.44 -5.77
C PHE A 116 3.40 -7.76 -4.68
N ASN A 117 2.88 -8.53 -3.74
CA ASN A 117 2.26 -7.99 -2.54
C ASN A 117 3.34 -7.47 -1.59
N LEU A 118 3.28 -6.18 -1.26
CA LEU A 118 4.11 -5.56 -0.23
C LEU A 118 3.22 -5.06 0.91
N GLY A 119 3.40 -5.63 2.09
CA GLY A 119 2.56 -5.33 3.24
C GLY A 119 2.93 -6.13 4.47
N ASN A 120 2.29 -5.80 5.59
CA ASN A 120 2.41 -6.58 6.82
C ASN A 120 1.36 -7.70 6.85
N PRO A 121 1.76 -8.99 6.91
CA PRO A 121 0.83 -10.09 7.06
C PRO A 121 0.29 -10.22 8.49
N GLY A 122 0.89 -9.52 9.45
CA GLY A 122 0.38 -9.42 10.82
C GLY A 122 -0.95 -8.68 10.82
N GLU A 123 -2.03 -9.42 11.06
CA GLU A 123 -3.35 -8.84 11.23
C GLU A 123 -3.42 -8.11 12.56
N PHE A 124 -4.08 -6.96 12.54
CA PHE A 124 -4.51 -6.27 13.73
C PHE A 124 -5.86 -5.63 13.45
N THR A 125 -6.67 -5.58 14.49
CA THR A 125 -7.98 -4.96 14.46
C THR A 125 -7.86 -3.45 14.59
N MET A 126 -8.84 -2.70 14.08
CA MET A 126 -8.94 -1.26 14.33
C MET A 126 -8.98 -0.93 15.83
N LEU A 127 -9.52 -1.83 16.65
CA LEU A 127 -9.50 -1.69 18.09
C LEU A 127 -8.09 -1.79 18.67
N GLU A 128 -7.27 -2.74 18.19
CA GLU A 128 -5.87 -2.85 18.62
C GLU A 128 -5.07 -1.61 18.21
N LEU A 129 -5.26 -1.12 16.97
CA LEU A 129 -4.65 0.14 16.54
C LEU A 129 -5.05 1.31 17.45
N ALA A 130 -6.36 1.48 17.71
CA ALA A 130 -6.87 2.54 18.57
C ALA A 130 -6.30 2.46 20.00
N LYS A 131 -6.15 1.24 20.54
CA LYS A 131 -5.51 1.02 21.84
C LYS A 131 -4.03 1.42 21.84
N VAL A 132 -3.26 1.00 20.84
CA VAL A 132 -1.82 1.36 20.75
C VAL A 132 -1.65 2.88 20.57
N VAL A 133 -2.50 3.53 19.77
CA VAL A 133 -2.53 4.99 19.61
C VAL A 133 -2.84 5.67 20.95
N LYS A 134 -3.88 5.22 21.65
CA LYS A 134 -4.25 5.73 22.98
C LYS A 134 -3.09 5.59 23.97
N GLU A 135 -2.48 4.42 24.05
CA GLU A 135 -1.33 4.17 24.94
C GLU A 135 -0.11 5.05 24.59
N THR A 136 0.13 5.32 23.31
CA THR A 136 1.32 6.04 22.83
C THR A 136 1.16 7.56 22.89
N ILE A 137 -0.04 8.09 22.62
CA ILE A 137 -0.27 9.54 22.45
C ILE A 137 -0.90 10.14 23.70
N ASP A 138 -2.05 9.61 24.12
CA ASP A 138 -2.85 10.14 25.23
C ASP A 138 -3.67 9.00 25.89
N PRO A 139 -3.17 8.45 27.02
CA PRO A 139 -3.86 7.39 27.76
C PRO A 139 -5.24 7.79 28.29
N SER A 140 -5.59 9.08 28.29
CA SER A 140 -6.90 9.58 28.73
C SER A 140 -7.95 9.63 27.61
N ALA A 141 -7.54 9.52 26.33
CA ALA A 141 -8.44 9.61 25.18
C ALA A 141 -9.54 8.53 25.20
N THR A 142 -10.76 8.87 24.76
CA THR A 142 -11.89 7.91 24.70
C THR A 142 -12.01 7.28 23.31
N ILE A 143 -12.22 5.96 23.26
CA ILE A 143 -12.47 5.25 21.99
C ILE A 143 -13.98 5.23 21.75
N GLU A 144 -14.42 5.88 20.67
CA GLU A 144 -15.82 5.88 20.21
C GLU A 144 -15.99 4.85 19.08
N PHE A 145 -17.05 4.05 19.13
CA PHE A 145 -17.38 3.10 18.07
C PHE A 145 -18.42 3.70 17.13
N ARG A 146 -18.10 3.74 15.83
CA ARG A 146 -19.03 4.16 14.78
C ARG A 146 -19.34 3.01 13.83
N PRO A 147 -20.54 2.97 13.22
CA PRO A 147 -20.86 1.98 12.21
C PRO A 147 -19.86 2.05 11.05
N ASN A 148 -19.50 0.89 10.49
CA ASN A 148 -18.65 0.87 9.30
C ASN A 148 -19.39 1.51 8.13
N THR A 149 -18.68 2.21 7.26
CA THR A 149 -19.26 2.65 5.98
C THR A 149 -19.51 1.40 5.12
N ALA A 150 -20.58 1.41 4.31
CA ALA A 150 -20.96 0.26 3.49
C ALA A 150 -19.88 -0.12 2.46
N ASP A 151 -19.00 0.82 2.12
CA ASP A 151 -17.98 0.66 1.10
C ASP A 151 -16.62 0.22 1.67
N ASP A 152 -16.46 0.05 2.99
CA ASP A 152 -15.17 -0.33 3.58
C ASP A 152 -14.97 -1.86 3.62
N PRO A 153 -13.95 -2.39 2.94
CA PRO A 153 -13.72 -3.82 2.79
C PRO A 153 -13.37 -4.45 4.13
N HIS A 154 -14.04 -5.56 4.43
CA HIS A 154 -14.07 -6.13 5.76
C HIS A 154 -12.77 -6.84 6.18
N MET A 155 -12.01 -7.38 5.23
CA MET A 155 -10.81 -8.16 5.53
C MET A 155 -9.75 -8.02 4.45
N ARG A 156 -8.54 -7.59 4.83
CA ARG A 156 -7.36 -7.55 3.95
C ARG A 156 -6.14 -8.07 4.66
N LYS A 157 -5.51 -9.09 4.07
CA LYS A 157 -4.29 -9.71 4.54
C LYS A 157 -3.43 -10.09 3.34
N PRO A 158 -2.25 -9.47 3.17
CA PRO A 158 -1.37 -9.83 2.08
C PRO A 158 -0.78 -11.22 2.33
N ASP A 159 -0.84 -12.10 1.32
CA ASP A 159 0.13 -13.18 1.23
C ASP A 159 1.43 -12.59 0.65
N ILE A 160 2.49 -12.57 1.46
CA ILE A 160 3.81 -12.06 1.05
C ILE A 160 4.82 -13.17 0.77
N THR A 161 4.38 -14.42 0.64
CA THR A 161 5.25 -15.59 0.36
C THR A 161 6.12 -15.32 -0.87
N LYS A 162 5.54 -14.75 -1.93
CA LYS A 162 6.26 -14.42 -3.16
C LYS A 162 7.37 -13.39 -2.92
N ALA A 163 7.10 -12.34 -2.16
CA ALA A 163 8.10 -11.32 -1.82
C ALA A 163 9.22 -11.89 -0.94
N LYS A 164 8.89 -12.75 0.03
CA LYS A 164 9.89 -13.44 0.86
C LYS A 164 10.82 -14.32 0.02
N GLN A 165 10.26 -15.13 -0.87
CA GLN A 165 11.02 -16.12 -1.64
C GLN A 165 11.88 -15.50 -2.73
N LEU A 166 11.36 -14.47 -3.42
CA LEU A 166 11.98 -13.94 -4.63
C LEU A 166 12.73 -12.62 -4.39
N LEU A 167 12.29 -11.81 -3.41
CA LEU A 167 12.93 -10.53 -3.09
C LEU A 167 13.74 -10.58 -1.80
N ASN A 168 13.72 -11.71 -1.08
CA ASN A 168 14.26 -11.83 0.28
C ASN A 168 13.77 -10.69 1.19
N TRP A 169 12.51 -10.28 1.00
CA TRP A 169 11.92 -9.13 1.68
C TRP A 169 10.76 -9.53 2.57
N GLU A 170 10.76 -8.99 3.78
CA GLU A 170 9.63 -8.98 4.70
C GLU A 170 9.68 -7.71 5.57
N PRO A 171 8.53 -7.23 6.09
CA PRO A 171 8.51 -6.07 6.96
C PRO A 171 9.19 -6.39 8.30
N LYS A 172 10.14 -5.54 8.70
CA LYS A 172 10.94 -5.71 9.93
C LYS A 172 10.39 -4.96 11.14
N ILE A 173 9.58 -3.93 10.92
CA ILE A 173 9.10 -3.03 11.96
C ILE A 173 7.65 -3.38 12.27
N SER A 174 7.38 -3.78 13.52
CA SER A 174 6.02 -3.99 14.00
C SER A 174 5.26 -2.67 14.20
N LEU A 175 3.93 -2.73 14.30
CA LEU A 175 3.11 -1.54 14.58
C LEU A 175 3.52 -0.86 15.90
N ARG A 176 3.79 -1.65 16.95
CA ARG A 176 4.18 -1.15 18.27
C ARG A 176 5.53 -0.43 18.25
N GLU A 177 6.45 -0.84 17.36
CA GLU A 177 7.74 -0.20 17.18
C GLU A 177 7.65 1.03 16.25
N GLY A 178 6.85 0.96 15.19
CA GLY A 178 6.72 2.02 14.19
C GLY A 178 5.90 3.22 14.66
N LEU A 179 4.85 2.99 15.45
CA LEU A 179 3.92 4.05 15.85
C LEU A 179 4.58 5.14 16.72
N PRO A 180 5.40 4.83 17.74
CA PRO A 180 6.10 5.85 18.52
C PRO A 180 7.03 6.74 17.68
N LEU A 181 7.67 6.16 16.65
CA LEU A 181 8.52 6.91 15.72
C LEU A 181 7.71 7.93 14.91
N MET A 182 6.55 7.50 14.41
CA MET A 182 5.60 8.38 13.73
C MET A 182 5.10 9.50 14.65
N VAL A 183 4.68 9.17 15.88
CA VAL A 183 4.18 10.17 16.85
C VAL A 183 5.24 11.23 17.15
N THR A 184 6.50 10.82 17.26
CA THR A 184 7.63 11.74 17.50
C THR A 184 7.81 12.70 16.33
N ASP A 185 7.83 12.19 15.09
CA ASP A 185 7.91 12.99 13.86
C ASP A 185 6.73 13.98 13.74
N PHE A 186 5.51 13.53 14.02
CA PHE A 186 4.33 14.39 14.00
C PHE A 186 4.39 15.51 15.03
N ARG A 187 4.78 15.20 16.28
CA ARG A 187 4.94 16.23 17.32
C ARG A 187 5.95 17.29 16.91
N GLN A 188 7.08 16.89 16.32
CA GLN A 188 8.09 17.84 15.85
C GLN A 188 7.55 18.76 14.74
N ARG A 189 6.85 18.20 13.75
CA ARG A 189 6.33 18.97 12.61
C ARG A 189 5.23 19.95 13.01
N VAL A 190 4.26 19.52 13.84
CA VAL A 190 3.19 20.39 14.33
C VAL A 190 3.74 21.55 15.17
N LEU A 191 4.75 21.30 16.01
CA LEU A 191 5.40 22.35 16.80
C LEU A 191 6.22 23.32 15.92
N SER A 192 6.84 22.82 14.85
CA SER A 192 7.61 23.65 13.91
C SER A 192 6.77 24.54 13.01
N GLU A 193 5.52 24.17 12.71
CA GLU A 193 4.59 24.99 11.90
C GLU A 193 3.90 26.09 12.72
N GLN A 194 3.98 26.04 14.05
CA GLN A 194 3.45 27.07 14.96
C GLN A 194 4.49 28.13 15.38
N SER A 195 5.72 28.05 14.86
CA SER A 195 6.84 28.97 15.15
C SER A 195 7.19 29.82 13.93
#